data_AF-A0A536QTT3-F1
#
_entry.id   AF-A0A536QTT3-F1
#
_cell.length_a   1.000
_cell.length_b   1.000
_cell.length_c   1.000
_cell.angle_alpha   90.00
_cell.angle_beta   90.00
_cell.angle_gamma   90.00
#
_symmetry.space_group_name_H-M   'P 1'
#
loop_
_entity.id
_entity.type
_entity.pdbx_description
1 polymer ?
#
loop_
_entity_poly.entity_id
_entity_poly.type
_entity_poly.pdbx_seq_one_letter_code
_entity_poly.pdbx_strand_id
1 'polypeptide(L)'
;MRNSWRKALLGGGMAVAALLVGSPGSASTHAAFNGTFQNTSAVITDFRQADGNTFISETVHVVYAGDLSGSVVEQIDLVIHPNGSLNFNGVDICACTLAGRSGTVVFPFSGTGDASGASGGRFTIKGATGALADLHGVGTFQSSNGGSSGSFSGDYHFDP
;
A
#
# COMPACT_ATOMS: atom_id res chain seq x y z
N MET A 1 58.78 -29.94 -57.99
CA MET A 1 58.16 -28.60 -57.96
C MET A 1 56.79 -28.68 -58.62
N ARG A 2 55.70 -28.30 -57.90
CA ARG A 2 54.37 -27.74 -58.33
C ARG A 2 53.63 -28.37 -59.54
N ASN A 3 52.31 -28.60 -59.57
CA ASN A 3 51.20 -28.35 -58.65
C ASN A 3 49.95 -29.13 -59.14
N SER A 4 49.14 -29.60 -58.20
CA SER A 4 47.82 -30.26 -58.30
C SER A 4 46.68 -29.28 -58.66
N TRP A 5 45.80 -29.62 -59.62
CA TRP A 5 44.40 -30.11 -59.49
C TRP A 5 43.31 -29.15 -58.94
N ARG A 6 42.37 -28.84 -59.83
CA ARG A 6 40.89 -28.90 -59.76
C ARG A 6 40.09 -28.47 -58.50
N LYS A 7 39.16 -27.54 -58.81
CA LYS A 7 37.71 -27.46 -58.51
C LYS A 7 37.23 -26.77 -57.21
N ALA A 8 36.17 -25.98 -57.45
CA ALA A 8 35.46 -25.02 -56.61
C ALA A 8 34.86 -25.58 -55.32
N LEU A 9 34.57 -24.70 -54.35
CA LEU A 9 33.41 -24.80 -53.45
C LEU A 9 33.09 -23.47 -52.74
N LEU A 10 31.81 -23.36 -52.43
CA LEU A 10 31.01 -22.29 -51.83
C LEU A 10 31.58 -21.68 -50.53
N GLY A 11 31.40 -20.37 -50.34
CA GLY A 11 31.64 -19.70 -49.05
C GLY A 11 30.41 -18.88 -48.64
N GLY A 12 29.59 -19.44 -47.75
CA GLY A 12 28.39 -18.80 -47.21
C GLY A 12 28.74 -17.66 -46.24
N GLY A 13 28.01 -16.55 -46.35
CA GLY A 13 28.09 -15.45 -45.39
C GLY A 13 27.43 -15.84 -44.07
N MET A 14 28.18 -15.80 -42.97
CA MET A 14 27.64 -15.95 -41.62
C MET A 14 26.87 -14.68 -41.24
N ALA A 15 25.55 -14.78 -41.10
CA ALA A 15 24.76 -13.80 -40.38
C ALA A 15 24.97 -14.01 -38.88
N VAL A 16 25.66 -13.09 -38.22
CA VAL A 16 25.78 -13.07 -36.75
C VAL A 16 24.48 -12.49 -36.20
N ALA A 17 23.56 -13.35 -35.77
CA ALA A 17 22.41 -12.94 -34.98
C ALA A 17 22.88 -12.62 -33.55
N ALA A 18 23.03 -11.33 -33.24
CA ALA A 18 23.27 -10.87 -31.88
C ALA A 18 22.03 -11.15 -31.03
N LEU A 19 22.08 -12.20 -30.21
CA LEU A 19 21.10 -12.47 -29.17
C LEU A 19 21.24 -11.37 -28.11
N LEU A 20 20.32 -10.42 -28.11
CA LEU A 20 20.07 -9.53 -26.97
C LEU A 20 19.60 -10.40 -25.81
N VAL A 21 20.53 -10.86 -24.98
CA VAL A 21 20.20 -11.48 -23.70
C VAL A 21 19.68 -10.36 -22.81
N GLY A 22 18.35 -10.18 -22.79
CA GLY A 22 17.72 -9.35 -21.77
C GLY A 22 18.06 -9.93 -20.40
N SER A 23 18.73 -9.15 -19.57
CA SER A 23 18.97 -9.51 -18.17
C SER A 23 17.63 -9.79 -17.49
N PRO A 24 17.47 -10.90 -16.75
CA PRO A 24 16.24 -11.16 -16.02
C PRO A 24 16.02 -10.02 -15.02
N GLY A 25 14.93 -9.27 -15.17
CA GLY A 25 14.51 -8.32 -14.15
C GLY A 25 14.13 -9.10 -12.90
N SER A 26 14.71 -8.75 -11.74
CA SER A 26 14.26 -9.26 -10.46
C SER A 26 12.84 -8.75 -10.21
N ALA A 27 11.84 -9.62 -10.31
CA ALA A 27 10.50 -9.29 -9.88
C ALA A 27 10.46 -9.30 -8.34
N SER A 28 10.00 -8.21 -7.73
CA SER A 28 9.78 -8.14 -6.28
C SER A 28 8.74 -9.19 -5.87
N THR A 29 9.07 -10.05 -4.90
CA THR A 29 8.12 -11.06 -4.41
C THR A 29 7.09 -10.39 -3.50
N HIS A 30 5.82 -10.53 -3.85
CA HIS A 30 4.71 -10.08 -3.02
C HIS A 30 4.46 -11.05 -1.85
N ALA A 31 4.13 -10.50 -0.69
CA ALA A 31 3.75 -11.24 0.50
C ALA A 31 2.46 -10.66 1.10
N ALA A 32 1.58 -11.52 1.59
CA ALA A 32 0.36 -11.11 2.26
C ALA A 32 0.65 -10.63 3.69
N PHE A 33 -0.18 -9.74 4.20
CA PHE A 33 -0.20 -9.34 5.60
C PHE A 33 -1.63 -9.08 6.07
N ASN A 34 -1.88 -9.26 7.36
CA ASN A 34 -3.16 -8.98 8.01
C ASN A 34 -2.98 -8.45 9.43
N GLY A 35 -4.00 -7.75 9.92
CA GLY A 35 -3.99 -7.21 11.27
C GLY A 35 -5.31 -6.60 11.70
N THR A 36 -5.26 -5.98 12.87
CA THR A 36 -6.37 -5.23 13.46
C THR A 36 -5.92 -3.84 13.87
N PHE A 37 -6.89 -2.93 13.97
CA PHE A 37 -6.67 -1.60 14.49
C PHE A 37 -7.66 -1.28 15.61
N GLN A 38 -7.23 -0.44 16.54
CA GLN A 38 -8.03 0.05 17.65
C GLN A 38 -7.70 1.51 17.92
N ASN A 39 -8.70 2.38 17.84
CA ASN A 39 -8.57 3.79 18.20
C ASN A 39 -8.44 3.90 19.73
N THR A 40 -7.51 4.73 20.16
CA THR A 40 -7.20 4.97 21.58
C THR A 40 -7.61 6.37 22.02
N SER A 41 -7.59 7.34 21.11
CA SER A 41 -8.17 8.67 21.30
C SER A 41 -8.46 9.32 19.95
N ALA A 42 -9.39 10.27 19.94
CA ALA A 42 -9.72 11.10 18.79
C ALA A 42 -9.94 12.54 19.25
N VAL A 43 -9.44 13.49 18.48
CA VAL A 43 -9.61 14.93 18.72
C VAL A 43 -10.12 15.57 17.45
N ILE A 44 -11.31 16.16 17.52
CA ILE A 44 -11.87 16.96 16.43
C ILE A 44 -11.04 18.25 16.29
N THR A 45 -10.50 18.47 15.11
CA THR A 45 -9.68 19.64 14.77
C THR A 45 -10.43 20.68 13.95
N ASP A 46 -11.44 20.26 13.18
CA ASP A 46 -12.39 21.14 12.50
C ASP A 46 -13.79 20.53 12.49
N PHE A 47 -14.81 21.39 12.51
CA PHE A 47 -16.20 20.98 12.47
C PHE A 47 -17.06 22.02 11.74
N ARG A 48 -17.83 21.56 10.76
CA ARG A 48 -18.83 22.41 10.09
C ARG A 48 -20.03 21.62 9.60
N GLN A 49 -21.15 22.32 9.43
CA GLN A 49 -22.34 21.78 8.79
C GLN A 49 -22.72 22.64 7.59
N ALA A 50 -23.06 22.01 6.47
CA ALA A 50 -23.50 22.69 5.25
C ALA A 50 -24.36 21.77 4.40
N ASP A 51 -25.48 22.29 3.87
CA ASP A 51 -26.39 21.56 2.97
C ASP A 51 -26.88 20.21 3.53
N GLY A 52 -27.07 20.14 4.84
CA GLY A 52 -27.48 18.92 5.56
C GLY A 52 -26.36 17.90 5.81
N ASN A 53 -25.15 18.15 5.31
CA ASN A 53 -23.97 17.34 5.63
C ASN A 53 -23.24 17.88 6.85
N THR A 54 -22.64 16.97 7.62
CA THR A 54 -21.69 17.27 8.68
C THR A 54 -20.28 16.94 8.19
N PHE A 55 -19.34 17.85 8.36
CA PHE A 55 -17.95 17.69 7.99
C PHE A 55 -17.11 17.75 9.27
N ILE A 56 -16.21 16.79 9.44
CA ILE A 56 -15.36 16.67 10.60
C ILE A 56 -13.94 16.38 10.12
N SER A 57 -12.98 17.11 10.67
CA SER A 57 -11.56 16.75 10.58
C SER A 57 -11.09 16.30 11.97
N GLU A 58 -10.31 15.23 12.03
CA GLU A 58 -9.85 14.66 13.29
C GLU A 58 -8.36 14.32 13.25
N THR A 59 -7.75 14.33 14.43
CA THR A 59 -6.51 13.61 14.70
C THR A 59 -6.83 12.43 15.61
N VAL A 60 -6.49 11.22 15.17
CA VAL A 60 -6.81 9.97 15.88
C VAL A 60 -5.50 9.25 16.21
N HIS A 61 -5.42 8.72 17.42
CA HIS A 61 -4.33 7.83 17.81
C HIS A 61 -4.82 6.39 17.75
N VAL A 62 -4.12 5.56 16.97
CA VAL A 62 -4.53 4.18 16.70
C VAL A 62 -3.39 3.22 17.07
N VAL A 63 -3.76 2.03 17.53
CA VAL A 63 -2.81 0.92 17.71
C VAL A 63 -3.13 -0.16 16.69
N TYR A 64 -2.11 -0.56 15.94
CA TYR A 64 -2.15 -1.67 15.00
C TYR A 64 -1.55 -2.93 15.63
N ALA A 65 -2.16 -4.08 15.38
CA ALA A 65 -1.70 -5.39 15.82
C ALA A 65 -1.79 -6.42 14.67
N GLY A 66 -0.97 -7.47 14.72
CA GLY A 66 -0.86 -8.47 13.65
C GLY A 66 0.49 -8.38 12.93
N ASP A 67 0.48 -8.69 11.63
CA ASP A 67 1.70 -8.70 10.81
C ASP A 67 2.33 -7.31 10.70
N LEU A 68 1.49 -6.29 10.50
CA LEU A 68 1.85 -4.87 10.62
C LEU A 68 1.38 -4.38 11.99
N SER A 69 2.30 -4.04 12.88
CA SER A 69 1.98 -3.67 14.26
C SER A 69 2.75 -2.44 14.72
N GLY A 70 2.11 -1.60 15.54
CA GLY A 70 2.72 -0.35 15.99
C GLY A 70 1.69 0.70 16.41
N SER A 71 2.18 1.92 16.63
CA SER A 71 1.36 3.07 16.97
C SER A 71 1.24 4.00 15.78
N VAL A 72 0.03 4.52 15.58
CA VAL A 72 -0.34 5.35 14.44
C VAL A 72 -0.85 6.70 14.92
N VAL A 73 -0.48 7.74 14.20
CA VAL A 73 -1.19 9.02 14.20
C VAL A 73 -1.90 9.13 12.86
N GLU A 74 -3.23 9.17 12.93
CA GLU A 74 -4.13 9.29 11.79
C GLU A 74 -4.62 10.74 11.71
N GLN A 75 -4.63 11.28 10.49
CA GLN A 75 -5.34 12.51 10.15
C GLN A 75 -6.43 12.17 9.15
N ILE A 76 -7.67 12.47 9.49
CA ILE A 76 -8.84 12.04 8.72
C ILE A 76 -9.82 13.18 8.54
N ASP A 77 -10.37 13.29 7.33
CA ASP A 77 -11.53 14.11 7.00
C ASP A 77 -12.70 13.19 6.66
N LEU A 78 -13.85 13.45 7.25
CA LEU A 78 -15.07 12.70 6.99
C LEU A 78 -16.27 13.62 6.75
N VAL A 79 -17.16 13.16 5.88
CA VAL A 79 -18.44 13.79 5.58
C VAL A 79 -19.54 12.81 5.93
N ILE A 80 -20.40 13.21 6.87
CA ILE A 80 -21.60 12.46 7.24
C ILE A 80 -22.78 13.10 6.49
N HIS A 81 -23.49 12.27 5.75
CA HIS A 81 -24.65 12.64 4.96
C HIS A 81 -25.95 12.62 5.78
N PRO A 82 -27.01 13.31 5.35
CA PRO A 82 -28.31 13.32 6.04
C PRO A 82 -28.91 11.92 6.29
N ASN A 83 -28.57 10.94 5.46
CA ASN A 83 -29.02 9.55 5.60
C ASN A 83 -28.18 8.71 6.58
N GLY A 84 -27.17 9.32 7.22
CA GLY A 84 -26.25 8.66 8.15
C GLY A 84 -25.08 7.91 7.49
N SER A 85 -25.05 7.79 6.16
CA SER A 85 -23.85 7.29 5.47
C SER A 85 -22.71 8.30 5.55
N LEU A 86 -21.48 7.82 5.40
CA LEU A 86 -20.30 8.67 5.44
C LEU A 86 -19.28 8.33 4.37
N ASN A 87 -18.52 9.33 3.96
CA ASN A 87 -17.33 9.22 3.12
C ASN A 87 -16.15 9.79 3.87
N PHE A 88 -14.97 9.21 3.71
CA PHE A 88 -13.77 9.71 4.38
C PHE A 88 -12.49 9.43 3.60
N ASN A 89 -11.50 10.27 3.88
CA ASN A 89 -10.13 10.12 3.44
C ASN A 89 -9.19 10.50 4.58
N GLY A 90 -8.07 9.81 4.67
CA GLY A 90 -7.09 10.11 5.69
C GLY A 90 -5.70 9.66 5.31
N VAL A 91 -4.77 9.91 6.23
CA VAL A 91 -3.40 9.44 6.16
C VAL A 91 -2.97 8.94 7.52
N ASP A 92 -2.40 7.74 7.51
CA ASP A 92 -1.76 7.15 8.67
C ASP A 92 -0.26 7.34 8.61
N ILE A 93 0.30 7.78 9.73
CA ILE A 93 1.73 7.79 9.99
C ILE A 93 2.00 6.78 11.10
N CYS A 94 2.46 5.58 10.72
CA CYS A 94 2.72 4.51 11.67
C CYS A 94 4.20 4.40 12.02
N ALA A 95 4.53 4.41 13.32
CA ALA A 95 5.76 3.81 13.80
C ALA A 95 5.51 2.30 13.98
N CYS A 96 5.82 1.54 12.93
CA CYS A 96 5.36 0.17 12.75
C CYS A 96 6.51 -0.83 12.59
N THR A 97 6.20 -2.10 12.81
CA THR A 97 7.00 -3.26 12.44
C THR A 97 6.23 -4.15 11.49
N LEU A 98 6.88 -4.62 10.42
CA LEU A 98 6.37 -5.59 9.46
C LEU A 98 7.48 -6.58 9.11
N ALA A 99 7.19 -7.88 9.16
CA ALA A 99 8.17 -8.95 8.87
C ALA A 99 9.51 -8.79 9.65
N GLY A 100 9.42 -8.35 10.91
CA GLY A 100 10.58 -8.12 11.78
C GLY A 100 11.41 -6.87 11.48
N ARG A 101 10.99 -6.04 10.51
CA ARG A 101 11.63 -4.77 10.16
C ARG A 101 10.84 -3.62 10.77
N SER A 102 11.52 -2.66 11.40
CA SER A 102 10.88 -1.50 12.01
C SER A 102 11.21 -0.21 11.29
N GLY A 103 10.24 0.70 11.23
CA GLY A 103 10.36 1.98 10.54
C GLY A 103 9.11 2.84 10.70
N THR A 104 9.10 3.99 10.03
CA THR A 104 7.88 4.78 9.87
C THR A 104 7.26 4.46 8.52
N VAL A 105 5.95 4.22 8.47
CA VAL A 105 5.19 3.97 7.23
C VAL A 105 4.11 5.04 7.11
N VAL A 106 3.96 5.59 5.92
CA VAL A 106 2.92 6.56 5.56
C VAL A 106 1.99 5.92 4.54
N PHE A 107 0.70 5.79 4.86
CA PHE A 107 -0.28 5.23 3.95
C PHE A 107 -1.58 6.04 3.95
N PRO A 108 -1.88 6.79 2.88
CA PRO A 108 -3.21 7.35 2.68
C PRO A 108 -4.25 6.26 2.48
N PHE A 109 -5.46 6.53 2.94
CA PHE A 109 -6.61 5.67 2.81
C PHE A 109 -7.88 6.46 2.48
N SER A 110 -8.88 5.75 1.98
CA SER A 110 -10.22 6.29 1.76
C SER A 110 -11.25 5.19 1.90
N GLY A 111 -12.47 5.56 2.28
CA GLY A 111 -13.54 4.61 2.51
C GLY A 111 -14.91 5.24 2.59
N THR A 112 -15.89 4.37 2.83
CA THR A 112 -17.29 4.72 3.03
C THR A 112 -17.85 3.93 4.21
N GLY A 113 -18.86 4.49 4.88
CA GLY A 113 -19.60 3.83 5.93
C GLY A 113 -21.11 4.02 5.80
N ASP A 114 -21.86 3.16 6.46
CA ASP A 114 -23.31 3.24 6.54
C ASP A 114 -23.78 3.77 7.90
N ALA A 115 -25.08 4.01 8.00
CA ALA A 115 -25.70 4.55 9.22
C ALA A 115 -25.64 3.61 10.43
N SER A 116 -25.23 2.34 10.26
CA SER A 116 -25.00 1.41 11.37
C SER A 116 -23.62 1.59 12.02
N GLY A 117 -22.75 2.40 11.41
CA GLY A 117 -21.37 2.60 11.85
C GLY A 117 -20.40 1.52 11.35
N ALA A 118 -20.84 0.64 10.46
CA ALA A 118 -19.96 -0.21 9.68
C ALA A 118 -19.31 0.61 8.57
N SER A 119 -18.00 0.48 8.39
CA SER A 119 -17.29 1.16 7.32
C SER A 119 -16.18 0.29 6.74
N GLY A 120 -15.65 0.69 5.59
CA GLY A 120 -14.53 0.00 4.98
C GLY A 120 -13.95 0.79 3.82
N GLY A 121 -12.76 0.39 3.40
CA GLY A 121 -12.03 1.15 2.40
C GLY A 121 -10.75 0.47 1.94
N ARG A 122 -9.89 1.29 1.33
CA ARG A 122 -8.59 0.88 0.77
C ARG A 122 -7.50 1.84 1.21
N PHE A 123 -6.29 1.32 1.29
CA PHE A 123 -5.10 2.11 1.56
C PHE A 123 -3.95 1.73 0.62
N THR A 124 -2.93 2.58 0.56
CA THR A 124 -1.69 2.32 -0.18
C THR A 124 -0.52 2.89 0.58
N ILE A 125 0.54 2.11 0.76
CA ILE A 125 1.81 2.59 1.33
C ILE A 125 2.48 3.51 0.31
N LYS A 126 2.70 4.77 0.70
CA LYS A 126 3.28 5.82 -0.15
C LYS A 126 4.67 6.25 0.28
N GLY A 127 5.09 5.90 1.48
CA GLY A 127 6.44 6.15 1.96
C GLY A 127 6.76 5.29 3.17
N ALA A 128 8.03 4.90 3.28
CA ALA A 128 8.51 4.18 4.43
C ALA A 128 9.99 4.52 4.72
N THR A 129 10.38 4.41 5.98
CA THR A 129 11.73 4.76 6.45
C THR A 129 12.33 3.66 7.31
N GLY A 130 13.61 3.81 7.71
CA GLY A 130 14.28 2.84 8.57
C GLY A 130 14.49 1.50 7.86
N ALA A 131 14.28 0.39 8.56
CA ALA A 131 14.38 -0.94 7.97
C ALA A 131 13.19 -1.27 7.06
N LEU A 132 12.16 -0.41 7.03
CA LEU A 132 11.03 -0.49 6.12
C LEU A 132 11.21 0.38 4.87
N ALA A 133 12.38 0.99 4.66
CA ALA A 133 12.69 1.67 3.40
C ALA A 133 12.34 0.75 2.20
N ASP A 134 11.84 1.37 1.12
CA ASP A 134 11.43 0.70 -0.12
C ASP A 134 10.23 -0.27 0.01
N LEU A 135 9.51 -0.23 1.13
CA LEU A 135 8.25 -0.94 1.31
C LEU A 135 7.15 -0.32 0.45
N HIS A 136 6.51 -1.17 -0.35
CA HIS A 136 5.27 -0.88 -1.05
C HIS A 136 4.17 -1.83 -0.59
N GLY A 137 2.93 -1.35 -0.58
CA GLY A 137 1.80 -2.20 -0.22
C GLY A 137 0.47 -1.57 -0.53
N VAL A 138 -0.53 -2.42 -0.71
CA VAL A 138 -1.92 -2.04 -0.91
C VAL A 138 -2.80 -2.96 -0.08
N GLY A 139 -3.93 -2.46 0.37
CA GLY A 139 -4.84 -3.28 1.15
C GLY A 139 -6.22 -2.71 1.31
N THR A 140 -7.01 -3.43 2.08
CA THR A 140 -8.37 -3.07 2.47
C THR A 140 -8.51 -3.12 3.98
N PHE A 141 -9.45 -2.35 4.51
CA PHE A 141 -9.84 -2.42 5.91
C PHE A 141 -11.36 -2.44 6.03
N GLN A 142 -11.83 -2.95 7.16
CA GLN A 142 -13.23 -2.95 7.58
C GLN A 142 -13.27 -2.54 9.04
N SER A 143 -14.21 -1.66 9.38
CA SER A 143 -14.42 -1.19 10.74
C SER A 143 -15.79 -1.60 11.27
N SER A 144 -15.85 -1.67 12.60
CA SER A 144 -17.05 -1.80 13.40
C SER A 144 -17.04 -0.71 14.49
N ASN A 145 -18.04 -0.71 15.39
CA ASN A 145 -18.08 0.20 16.55
C ASN A 145 -17.93 1.68 16.16
N GLY A 146 -18.65 2.11 15.12
CA GLY A 146 -18.61 3.50 14.66
C GLY A 146 -17.23 3.92 14.13
N GLY A 147 -16.45 2.99 13.57
CA GLY A 147 -15.11 3.27 13.05
C GLY A 147 -13.97 3.07 14.04
N SER A 148 -14.26 2.77 15.32
CA SER A 148 -13.24 2.76 16.37
C SER A 148 -12.33 1.52 16.38
N SER A 149 -12.71 0.45 15.69
CA SER A 149 -11.90 -0.76 15.61
C SER A 149 -12.27 -1.63 14.42
N GLY A 150 -11.34 -2.49 14.00
CA GLY A 150 -11.56 -3.33 12.85
C GLY A 150 -10.37 -4.17 12.44
N SER A 151 -10.44 -4.70 11.22
CA SER A 151 -9.39 -5.52 10.61
C SER A 151 -8.92 -4.91 9.30
N PHE A 152 -7.68 -5.22 8.94
CA PHE A 152 -7.11 -4.89 7.64
C PHE A 152 -6.32 -6.07 7.10
N SER A 153 -6.17 -6.09 5.77
CA SER A 153 -5.35 -7.05 5.06
C SER A 153 -4.86 -6.47 3.75
N GLY A 154 -3.78 -7.04 3.22
CA GLY A 154 -3.22 -6.60 1.95
C GLY A 154 -2.02 -7.41 1.51
N ASP A 155 -1.36 -6.89 0.50
CA ASP A 155 -0.12 -7.43 -0.05
C ASP A 155 0.96 -6.35 -0.02
N TYR A 156 2.19 -6.75 0.25
CA TYR A 156 3.35 -5.87 0.24
C TYR A 156 4.53 -6.49 -0.50
N HIS A 157 5.47 -5.65 -0.93
CA HIS A 157 6.79 -6.07 -1.38
C HIS A 157 7.82 -5.00 -1.01
N PHE A 158 9.09 -5.35 -1.14
CA PHE A 158 10.20 -4.39 -1.11
C PHE A 158 10.79 -4.28 -2.51
N ASP A 159 11.18 -3.08 -2.92
CA ASP A 159 12.00 -2.94 -4.13
C ASP A 159 13.36 -3.63 -3.95
N PRO A 160 14.02 -4.06 -5.04
CA PRO A 160 15.31 -4.76 -5.00
C PRO A 160 16.48 -3.93 -4.45
#